data_AF-S6D8S5-F1
#
_entry.id   AF-S6D8S5-F1
#
_cell.length_a   1.000
_cell.length_b   1.000
_cell.length_c   1.000
_cell.angle_alpha   90.00
_cell.angle_beta   90.00
_cell.angle_gamma   90.00
#
_symmetry.space_group_name_H-M   'P 1'
#
loop_
_entity.id
_entity.type
_entity.pdbx_description
1 polymer ?
#
loop_
_entity_poly.entity_id
_entity_poly.type
_entity_poly.pdbx_seq_one_letter_code
_entity_poly.pdbx_strand_id
1 'polypeptide(L)'
;MLPTHALAGMALALPVATVAPEFAGVALLAGLLGGSVPDFDMYVGHRKTLHYPVYYAALVVPAVALAVAVPAVWTVGAAVFLIAAAAHSLADVFGGGLELRPWEGTSDRAVYDHYRGRWIAPRQWVSYDGSPSDFVLSGALAVPLLFSIDGPLSWAVLAALAVAGVYAAVRRYLPSVAVRALDVIGPRLPEDVRSAVPSRYRDAHPEAFGSNMSD
;
A
#
# COMPACT_ATOMS: atom_id res chain seq x y z
N MET A 1 0.31 2.13 -3.30
CA MET A 1 1.69 2.01 -3.88
C MET A 1 2.15 0.57 -3.72
N LEU A 2 3.01 -0.03 -4.55
CA LEU A 2 3.61 -1.34 -4.18
C LEU A 2 4.96 -1.50 -4.88
N PRO A 3 6.06 -1.83 -4.17
CA PRO A 3 6.23 -2.05 -2.73
C PRO A 3 6.77 -0.82 -1.96
N THR A 4 6.66 0.38 -2.53
CA THR A 4 7.17 1.63 -1.93
C THR A 4 6.70 1.84 -0.48
N HIS A 5 5.44 1.53 -0.14
CA HIS A 5 4.93 1.66 1.24
C HIS A 5 5.66 0.75 2.24
N ALA A 6 6.09 -0.43 1.79
CA ALA A 6 6.70 -1.45 2.63
C ALA A 6 8.13 -1.02 2.97
N LEU A 7 8.84 -0.53 1.95
CA LEU A 7 10.15 0.09 2.10
C LEU A 7 10.08 1.38 2.94
N ALA A 8 9.06 2.22 2.74
CA ALA A 8 8.86 3.42 3.56
C ALA A 8 8.63 3.05 5.04
N GLY A 9 7.79 2.05 5.30
CA GLY A 9 7.54 1.54 6.65
C GLY A 9 8.81 1.02 7.32
N MET A 10 9.62 0.23 6.61
CA MET A 10 10.93 -0.21 7.11
C MET A 10 11.87 0.97 7.37
N ALA A 11 11.93 1.95 6.45
CA ALA A 11 12.80 3.13 6.59
C ALA A 11 12.43 3.98 7.83
N LEU A 12 11.15 4.06 8.17
CA LEU A 12 10.66 4.73 9.39
C LEU A 12 11.13 4.04 10.68
N ALA A 13 11.59 2.79 10.62
CA ALA A 13 12.16 2.08 11.75
C ALA A 13 13.66 2.36 11.98
N LEU A 14 14.35 3.01 11.03
CA LEU A 14 15.79 3.29 11.14
C LEU A 14 16.18 4.09 12.39
N PRO A 15 15.42 5.12 12.84
CA PRO A 15 15.72 5.81 14.10
C PRO A 15 15.69 4.90 15.33
N VAL A 16 14.83 3.87 15.34
CA VAL A 16 14.82 2.89 16.43
C VAL A 16 16.06 2.01 16.37
N ALA A 17 16.44 1.57 15.16
CA ALA A 17 17.64 0.75 14.98
C ALA A 17 18.93 1.48 15.39
N THR A 18 18.97 2.81 15.32
CA THR A 18 20.14 3.60 15.74
C THR A 18 20.12 3.96 17.23
N VAL A 19 18.97 4.29 17.82
CA VAL A 19 18.87 4.76 19.22
C VAL A 19 18.68 3.61 20.21
N ALA A 20 17.98 2.54 19.81
CA ALA A 20 17.66 1.40 20.64
C ALA A 20 17.77 0.09 19.82
N PRO A 21 19.01 -0.30 19.44
CA PRO A 21 19.28 -1.40 18.52
C PRO A 21 18.71 -2.76 18.99
N GLU A 22 18.49 -2.94 20.28
CA GLU A 22 17.81 -4.12 20.85
C GLU A 22 16.38 -4.32 20.31
N PHE A 23 15.74 -3.25 19.81
CA PHE A 23 14.43 -3.31 19.17
C PHE A 23 14.50 -3.24 17.64
N ALA A 24 15.68 -3.17 17.02
CA ALA A 24 15.83 -2.97 15.58
C ALA A 24 15.05 -4.01 14.76
N GLY A 25 15.19 -5.29 15.10
CA GLY A 25 14.52 -6.39 14.39
C GLY A 25 13.00 -6.29 14.43
N VAL A 26 12.42 -6.04 15.62
CA VAL A 26 10.96 -5.88 15.75
C VAL A 26 10.46 -4.61 15.09
N ALA A 27 11.22 -3.51 15.18
CA ALA A 27 10.86 -2.24 14.56
C ALA A 27 10.84 -2.35 13.03
N LEU A 28 11.87 -2.95 12.42
CA LEU A 28 11.92 -3.17 10.97
C LEU A 28 10.80 -4.08 10.48
N LEU A 29 10.53 -5.18 11.19
CA LEU A 29 9.43 -6.09 10.84
C LEU A 29 8.07 -5.41 11.01
N ALA A 30 7.86 -4.67 12.09
CA ALA A 30 6.64 -3.90 12.32
C ALA A 30 6.45 -2.80 11.28
N GLY A 31 7.54 -2.14 10.86
CA GLY A 31 7.53 -1.16 9.78
C GLY A 31 7.13 -1.78 8.44
N LEU A 32 7.71 -2.94 8.10
CA LEU A 32 7.32 -3.71 6.92
C LEU A 32 5.82 -4.06 6.95
N LEU A 33 5.37 -4.66 8.05
CA LEU A 33 3.98 -5.10 8.21
C LEU A 33 3.00 -3.93 8.24
N GLY A 34 3.28 -2.88 9.00
CA GLY A 34 2.44 -1.68 9.08
C GLY A 34 2.39 -0.95 7.75
N GLY A 35 3.50 -0.94 7.03
CA GLY A 35 3.57 -0.46 5.65
C GLY A 35 2.65 -1.27 4.74
N SER A 36 2.57 -2.59 4.86
CA SER A 36 1.83 -3.45 3.92
C SER A 36 0.37 -3.73 4.28
N VAL A 37 0.01 -3.80 5.56
CA VAL A 37 -1.33 -4.22 6.01
C VAL A 37 -2.48 -3.41 5.40
N PRO A 38 -2.41 -2.08 5.22
CA PRO A 38 -3.50 -1.34 4.58
C PRO A 38 -3.90 -1.92 3.23
N ASP A 39 -2.94 -2.36 2.40
CA ASP A 39 -3.18 -2.92 1.06
C ASP A 39 -3.82 -4.31 1.05
N PHE A 40 -3.97 -4.98 2.21
CA PHE A 40 -4.67 -6.26 2.28
C PHE A 40 -6.18 -6.10 2.00
N ASP A 41 -6.68 -4.87 1.84
CA ASP A 41 -8.03 -4.57 1.36
C ASP A 41 -8.20 -4.49 -0.17
N MET A 42 -7.15 -4.78 -0.96
CA MET A 42 -7.12 -4.56 -2.41
C MET A 42 -8.31 -5.15 -3.20
N TYR A 43 -8.95 -6.20 -2.68
CA TYR A 43 -10.08 -6.90 -3.31
C TYR A 43 -11.45 -6.67 -2.66
N VAL A 44 -11.52 -6.06 -1.48
CA VAL A 44 -12.78 -5.98 -0.70
C VAL A 44 -13.28 -4.54 -0.54
N GLY A 45 -12.39 -3.56 -0.63
CA GLY A 45 -12.73 -2.15 -0.47
C GLY A 45 -11.48 -1.28 -0.43
N HIS A 46 -10.66 -1.41 -1.47
CA HIS A 46 -9.32 -0.86 -1.49
C HIS A 46 -9.29 0.63 -1.14
N ARG A 47 -8.38 1.02 -0.23
CA ARG A 47 -8.23 2.38 0.29
C ARG A 47 -9.44 2.92 1.05
N LYS A 48 -10.32 2.01 1.49
CA LYS A 48 -11.48 2.29 2.34
C LYS A 48 -11.60 1.37 3.54
N THR A 49 -11.24 0.09 3.51
CA THR A 49 -11.56 -0.80 4.64
C THR A 49 -10.42 -0.97 5.64
N LEU A 50 -9.16 -0.92 5.18
CA LEU A 50 -7.98 -1.02 6.05
C LEU A 50 -7.11 0.24 6.03
N HIS A 51 -7.45 1.21 5.18
CA HIS A 51 -6.76 2.49 5.12
C HIS A 51 -7.45 3.52 6.01
N TYR A 52 -6.84 3.82 7.15
CA TYR A 52 -7.37 4.77 8.14
C TYR A 52 -6.42 5.98 8.30
N PRO A 53 -6.36 6.90 7.32
CA PRO A 53 -5.40 8.00 7.32
C PRO A 53 -5.49 8.89 8.56
N VAL A 54 -6.69 9.11 9.10
CA VAL A 54 -6.91 9.91 10.30
C VAL A 54 -6.72 9.11 11.58
N TYR A 55 -7.30 7.91 11.68
CA TYR A 55 -7.26 7.16 12.94
C TYR A 55 -5.90 6.52 13.21
N TYR A 56 -5.18 6.02 12.19
CA TYR A 56 -3.81 5.58 12.43
C TYR A 56 -2.92 6.73 12.89
N ALA A 57 -3.02 7.90 12.24
CA ALA A 57 -2.26 9.09 12.65
C ALA A 57 -2.59 9.53 14.09
N ALA A 58 -3.87 9.48 14.49
CA ALA A 58 -4.28 9.78 15.85
C ALA A 58 -3.72 8.78 16.88
N LEU A 59 -3.66 7.49 16.53
CA LEU A 59 -3.14 6.43 17.39
C LEU A 59 -1.61 6.43 17.51
N VAL A 60 -0.88 7.04 16.57
CA VAL A 60 0.59 7.16 16.65
C VAL A 60 1.02 7.87 17.93
N VAL A 61 0.37 8.97 18.33
CA VAL A 61 0.76 9.76 19.50
C VAL A 61 0.76 8.94 20.80
N PRO A 62 -0.36 8.31 21.21
CA PRO A 62 -0.36 7.48 22.42
C PRO A 62 0.52 6.24 22.29
N ALA A 63 0.66 5.64 21.10
CA ALA A 63 1.51 4.47 20.90
C ALA A 63 3.00 4.80 21.08
N VAL A 64 3.46 5.92 20.52
CA VAL A 64 4.84 6.41 20.73
C VAL A 64 5.06 6.80 22.17
N ALA A 65 4.11 7.51 22.81
CA ALA A 65 4.22 7.86 24.23
C ALA A 65 4.36 6.61 25.11
N LEU A 66 3.60 5.55 24.82
CA LEU A 66 3.70 4.27 25.52
C LEU A 66 5.04 3.57 25.26
N ALA A 67 5.53 3.57 24.02
CA ALA A 67 6.83 3.01 23.67
C ALA A 67 8.00 3.72 24.37
N VAL A 68 7.89 5.04 24.56
CA VAL A 68 8.88 5.84 25.30
C VAL A 68 8.79 5.59 26.82
N ALA A 69 7.57 5.55 27.37
CA ALA A 69 7.36 5.37 28.81
C ALA A 69 7.68 3.94 29.28
N VAL A 70 7.39 2.94 28.44
CA VAL A 70 7.59 1.52 28.73
C VAL A 70 8.21 0.84 27.49
N PRO A 71 9.53 0.99 27.25
CA PRO A 71 10.19 0.38 26.11
C PRO A 71 10.15 -1.15 26.20
N ALA A 72 9.43 -1.77 25.28
CA ALA A 72 9.29 -3.23 25.17
C ALA A 72 9.05 -3.61 23.71
N VAL A 73 9.32 -4.88 23.37
CA VAL A 73 9.12 -5.43 22.01
C VAL A 73 7.73 -5.07 21.45
N TRP A 74 6.69 -5.22 22.28
CA TRP A 74 5.30 -4.97 21.87
C TRP A 74 4.94 -3.50 21.76
N THR A 75 5.46 -2.63 22.64
CA THR A 75 5.15 -1.19 22.62
C THR A 75 5.86 -0.51 21.45
N VAL A 76 7.14 -0.85 21.22
CA VAL A 76 7.92 -0.36 20.08
C VAL A 76 7.36 -0.91 18.76
N GLY A 77 7.09 -2.21 18.69
CA GLY A 77 6.49 -2.83 17.51
C GLY A 77 5.14 -2.20 17.15
N ALA A 78 4.23 -2.02 18.12
CA ALA A 78 2.94 -1.39 17.88
C ALA A 78 3.08 0.07 17.41
N ALA A 79 3.98 0.85 18.01
CA ALA A 79 4.22 2.23 17.61
C ALA A 79 4.72 2.32 16.16
N VAL A 80 5.75 1.54 15.81
CA VAL A 80 6.31 1.55 14.45
C VAL A 80 5.31 1.02 13.41
N PHE A 81 4.55 -0.02 13.75
CA PHE A 81 3.46 -0.52 12.90
C PHE A 81 2.44 0.58 12.60
N LEU A 82 1.96 1.28 13.63
CA LEU A 82 0.97 2.35 13.47
C LEU A 82 1.53 3.54 12.69
N ILE A 83 2.80 3.90 12.92
CA ILE A 83 3.50 4.94 12.14
C ILE A 83 3.53 4.55 10.65
N ALA A 84 3.92 3.33 10.33
CA ALA A 84 4.01 2.85 8.95
C ALA A 84 2.63 2.76 8.29
N ALA A 85 1.60 2.27 9.00
CA ALA A 85 0.23 2.19 8.50
C ALA A 85 -0.40 3.57 8.27
N ALA A 86 -0.12 4.53 9.17
CA ALA A 86 -0.50 5.93 9.00
C ALA A 86 0.20 6.53 7.77
N ALA A 87 1.52 6.34 7.66
CA ALA A 87 2.32 6.84 6.55
C ALA A 87 1.82 6.30 5.21
N HIS A 88 1.53 4.99 5.11
CA HIS A 88 0.94 4.40 3.91
C HIS A 88 -0.41 5.04 3.57
N SER A 89 -1.34 5.03 4.53
CA SER A 89 -2.70 5.56 4.30
C SER A 89 -2.69 7.04 3.89
N LEU A 90 -1.76 7.83 4.42
CA LEU A 90 -1.57 9.22 4.02
C LEU A 90 -0.86 9.35 2.66
N ALA A 91 0.10 8.47 2.38
CA ALA A 91 0.86 8.47 1.13
C ALA A 91 -0.03 8.27 -0.10
N ASP A 92 -1.14 7.52 0.03
CA ASP A 92 -2.09 7.30 -1.06
C ASP A 92 -2.70 8.60 -1.61
N VAL A 93 -2.80 9.66 -0.80
CA VAL A 93 -3.24 10.99 -1.26
C VAL A 93 -2.30 11.55 -2.32
N PHE A 94 -1.01 11.21 -2.27
CA PHE A 94 0.01 11.71 -3.18
C PHE A 94 0.21 10.84 -4.44
N GLY A 95 -0.45 9.68 -4.51
CA GLY A 95 -0.41 8.77 -5.64
C GLY A 95 -1.53 9.01 -6.67
N GLY A 96 -1.77 7.99 -7.50
CA GLY A 96 -2.89 7.92 -8.44
C GLY A 96 -4.19 7.45 -7.77
N GLY A 97 -5.32 7.59 -8.47
CA GLY A 97 -6.63 7.16 -7.98
C GLY A 97 -6.89 5.65 -8.11
N LEU A 98 -8.12 5.24 -7.77
CA LEU A 98 -8.58 3.84 -7.75
C LEU A 98 -8.94 3.23 -9.12
N GLU A 99 -8.81 3.99 -10.21
CA GLU A 99 -9.07 3.52 -11.56
C GLU A 99 -8.07 2.44 -12.01
N LEU A 100 -8.50 1.62 -12.98
CA LEU A 100 -7.66 0.55 -13.51
C LEU A 100 -6.41 1.08 -14.23
N ARG A 101 -6.51 2.27 -14.84
CA ARG A 101 -5.44 2.95 -15.58
C ARG A 101 -5.13 4.31 -14.94
N PRO A 102 -4.43 4.34 -13.80
CA PRO A 102 -4.24 5.57 -13.01
C PRO A 102 -3.42 6.66 -13.70
N TRP A 103 -2.75 6.35 -14.82
CA TRP A 103 -2.10 7.37 -15.65
C TRP A 103 -3.08 8.21 -16.47
N GLU A 104 -4.35 7.83 -16.54
CA GLU A 104 -5.42 8.62 -17.18
C GLU A 104 -5.97 9.70 -16.22
N GLY A 105 -5.81 9.50 -14.90
CA GLY A 105 -6.09 10.52 -13.89
C GLY A 105 -7.56 10.93 -13.79
N THR A 106 -8.46 9.98 -13.98
CA THR A 106 -9.92 10.23 -14.09
C THR A 106 -10.67 10.07 -12.78
N SER A 107 -10.07 9.46 -11.76
CA SER A 107 -10.71 9.28 -10.46
C SER A 107 -10.45 10.44 -9.51
N ASP A 108 -11.48 10.83 -8.77
CA ASP A 108 -11.42 11.76 -7.65
C ASP A 108 -11.24 11.05 -6.29
N ARG A 109 -10.93 9.74 -6.31
CA ARG A 109 -10.82 8.89 -5.11
C ARG A 109 -9.40 8.37 -4.93
N ALA A 110 -8.69 8.94 -3.95
CA ALA A 110 -7.41 8.42 -3.48
C ALA A 110 -7.59 7.51 -2.27
N VAL A 111 -8.00 8.04 -1.12
CA VAL A 111 -8.19 7.30 0.14
C VAL A 111 -9.40 7.85 0.88
N TYR A 112 -10.12 6.98 1.59
CA TYR A 112 -11.34 7.34 2.31
C TYR A 112 -11.03 7.93 3.70
N ASP A 113 -11.48 9.16 3.94
CA ASP A 113 -11.46 9.80 5.25
C ASP A 113 -12.69 9.37 6.05
N HIS A 114 -12.50 8.39 6.94
CA HIS A 114 -13.54 7.88 7.83
C HIS A 114 -14.01 8.89 8.88
N TYR A 115 -13.17 9.87 9.23
CA TYR A 115 -13.54 10.89 10.19
C TYR A 115 -14.51 11.89 9.57
N ARG A 116 -14.34 12.22 8.28
CA ARG A 116 -15.22 13.14 7.52
C ARG A 116 -16.26 12.44 6.65
N GLY A 117 -16.22 11.11 6.56
CA GLY A 117 -17.13 10.30 5.75
C GLY A 117 -17.01 10.53 4.24
N ARG A 118 -15.84 10.93 3.73
CA ARG A 118 -15.66 11.31 2.31
C ARG A 118 -14.34 10.83 1.72
N TRP A 119 -14.29 10.72 0.40
CA TRP A 119 -13.04 10.49 -0.34
C TRP A 119 -12.16 11.74 -0.34
N ILE A 120 -10.85 11.53 -0.22
CA ILE A 120 -9.83 12.54 -0.50
C ILE A 120 -9.40 12.37 -1.96
N ALA A 121 -9.30 13.46 -2.71
CA ALA A 121 -8.87 13.45 -4.11
C ALA A 121 -7.35 13.20 -4.24
N PRO A 122 -6.91 12.46 -5.29
CA PRO A 122 -5.49 12.23 -5.54
C PRO A 122 -4.79 13.51 -5.96
N ARG A 123 -3.56 13.70 -5.48
CA ARG A 123 -2.68 14.83 -5.84
C ARG A 123 -1.68 14.48 -6.93
N GLN A 124 -1.43 13.20 -7.18
CA GLN A 124 -0.56 12.69 -8.25
C GLN A 124 0.86 13.28 -8.26
N TRP A 125 1.43 13.58 -7.08
CA TRP A 125 2.84 13.98 -6.97
C TRP A 125 3.76 12.84 -7.41
N VAL A 126 3.37 11.62 -7.07
CA VAL A 126 3.83 10.41 -7.74
C VAL A 126 2.72 10.01 -8.70
N SER A 127 3.00 10.00 -10.01
CA SER A 127 1.95 9.92 -11.04
C SER A 127 1.00 8.74 -10.82
N TYR A 128 1.55 7.55 -10.53
CA TYR A 128 0.78 6.36 -10.20
C TYR A 128 1.67 5.27 -9.60
N ASP A 129 1.04 4.28 -8.95
CA ASP A 129 1.72 3.10 -8.41
C ASP A 129 2.37 2.29 -9.55
N GLY A 130 3.69 2.06 -9.46
CA GLY A 130 4.48 1.44 -10.53
C GLY A 130 4.86 2.39 -11.66
N SER A 131 4.81 3.72 -11.45
CA SER A 131 5.43 4.67 -12.38
C SER A 131 6.96 4.68 -12.23
N PRO A 132 7.71 5.23 -13.20
CA PRO A 132 9.15 5.44 -13.03
C PRO A 132 9.49 6.28 -11.78
N SER A 133 8.68 7.28 -11.44
CA SER A 133 8.88 8.09 -10.23
C SER A 133 8.65 7.29 -8.94
N ASP A 134 7.67 6.37 -8.94
CA ASP A 134 7.44 5.45 -7.81
C ASP A 134 8.60 4.47 -7.64
N PHE A 135 9.16 3.96 -8.74
CA PHE A 135 10.35 3.10 -8.69
C PHE A 135 11.59 3.84 -8.16
N VAL A 136 11.81 5.09 -8.60
CA VAL A 136 12.89 5.93 -8.05
C VAL A 136 12.69 6.17 -6.55
N LEU A 137 11.46 6.41 -6.11
CA LEU A 137 11.15 6.57 -4.69
C LEU A 137 11.43 5.28 -3.89
N SER A 138 11.04 4.11 -4.43
CA SER A 138 11.42 2.80 -3.87
C SER A 138 12.94 2.67 -3.75
N GLY A 139 13.69 3.01 -4.80
CA GLY A 139 15.16 3.01 -4.79
C GLY A 139 15.74 3.93 -3.70
N ALA A 140 15.24 5.16 -3.60
CA ALA A 140 15.69 6.14 -2.63
C ALA A 140 15.46 5.68 -1.17
N LEU A 141 14.36 4.98 -0.90
CA LEU A 141 14.05 4.40 0.42
C LEU A 141 14.88 3.15 0.71
N ALA A 142 15.16 2.33 -0.30
CA ALA A 142 15.91 1.10 -0.12
C ALA A 142 17.41 1.34 0.12
N VAL A 143 18.00 2.38 -0.48
CA VAL A 143 19.43 2.71 -0.30
C VAL A 143 19.83 2.80 1.18
N PRO A 144 19.24 3.67 2.02
CA PRO A 144 19.62 3.76 3.43
C PRO A 144 19.35 2.46 4.20
N LEU A 145 18.30 1.71 3.84
CA LEU A 145 18.02 0.41 4.43
C LEU A 145 19.15 -0.58 4.16
N LEU A 146 19.59 -0.72 2.92
CA LEU A 146 20.67 -1.65 2.53
C LEU A 146 22.02 -1.32 3.19
N PHE A 147 22.25 -0.06 3.58
CA PHE A 147 23.44 0.33 4.35
C PHE A 147 23.30 0.17 5.86
N SER A 148 22.07 0.02 6.36
CA SER A 148 21.79 0.03 7.81
C SER A 148 21.32 -1.32 8.36
N ILE A 149 20.88 -2.25 7.52
CA ILE A 149 20.31 -3.53 7.94
C ILE A 149 21.07 -4.71 7.33
N ASP A 150 21.38 -5.71 8.16
CA ASP A 150 21.99 -6.97 7.77
C ASP A 150 21.01 -8.14 7.90
N GLY A 151 21.39 -9.31 7.35
CA GLY A 151 20.67 -10.57 7.57
C GLY A 151 19.36 -10.72 6.75
N PRO A 152 18.36 -11.46 7.24
CA PRO A 152 17.15 -11.79 6.46
C PRO A 152 16.33 -10.58 5.98
N LEU A 153 16.37 -9.46 6.72
CA LEU A 153 15.60 -8.27 6.37
C LEU A 153 16.20 -7.48 5.20
N SER A 154 17.51 -7.58 4.96
CA SER A 154 18.11 -6.99 3.75
C SER A 154 17.65 -7.71 2.48
N TRP A 155 17.44 -9.02 2.55
CA TRP A 155 16.82 -9.79 1.46
C TRP A 155 15.38 -9.35 1.18
N ALA A 156 14.61 -8.98 2.22
CA ALA A 156 13.27 -8.44 2.03
C ALA A 156 13.29 -7.11 1.26
N VAL A 157 14.28 -6.24 1.53
CA VAL A 157 14.49 -4.98 0.80
C VAL A 157 14.87 -5.22 -0.66
N LEU A 158 15.81 -6.13 -0.91
CA LEU A 158 16.19 -6.52 -2.28
C LEU A 158 15.02 -7.13 -3.05
N ALA A 159 14.24 -8.01 -2.40
CA ALA A 159 13.04 -8.60 -2.99
C ALA A 159 11.99 -7.54 -3.31
N ALA A 160 11.74 -6.59 -2.40
CA ALA A 160 10.85 -5.46 -2.65
C ALA A 160 11.34 -4.62 -3.84
N LEU A 161 12.63 -4.27 -3.91
CA LEU A 161 13.17 -3.56 -5.08
C LEU A 161 13.00 -4.33 -6.39
N ALA A 162 13.24 -5.64 -6.38
CA ALA A 162 13.04 -6.49 -7.55
C ALA A 162 11.56 -6.48 -7.99
N VAL A 163 10.63 -6.64 -7.04
CA VAL A 163 9.18 -6.53 -7.29
C VAL A 163 8.82 -5.14 -7.83
N ALA A 164 9.37 -4.07 -7.27
CA ALA A 164 9.15 -2.70 -7.73
C ALA A 164 9.59 -2.52 -9.19
N GLY A 165 10.77 -3.03 -9.55
CA GLY A 165 11.31 -2.93 -10.90
C GLY A 165 10.48 -3.73 -11.91
N VAL A 166 10.14 -4.98 -11.58
CA VAL A 166 9.27 -5.82 -12.43
C VAL A 166 7.91 -5.16 -12.59
N TYR A 167 7.30 -4.75 -11.48
CA TYR A 167 5.99 -4.11 -11.49
C TYR A 167 5.99 -2.84 -12.31
N ALA A 168 6.97 -1.95 -12.13
CA ALA A 168 7.10 -0.72 -12.92
C ALA A 168 7.24 -1.01 -14.43
N ALA A 169 8.01 -2.04 -14.79
CA ALA A 169 8.19 -2.44 -16.19
C ALA A 169 6.88 -2.96 -16.82
N VAL A 170 6.09 -3.73 -16.07
CA VAL A 170 4.86 -4.37 -16.60
C VAL A 170 3.57 -3.60 -16.35
N ARG A 171 3.57 -2.58 -15.46
CA ARG A 171 2.38 -1.90 -14.93
C ARG A 171 1.38 -1.47 -16.00
N ARG A 172 1.86 -0.90 -17.10
CA ARG A 172 0.99 -0.42 -18.19
C ARG A 172 0.32 -1.54 -19.00
N TYR A 173 0.90 -2.75 -18.99
CA TYR A 173 0.35 -3.91 -19.68
C TYR A 173 -0.65 -4.69 -18.82
N LEU A 174 -0.54 -4.61 -17.49
CA LEU A 174 -1.36 -5.39 -16.55
C LEU A 174 -2.87 -5.20 -16.75
N PRO A 175 -3.42 -3.97 -16.93
CA PRO A 175 -4.84 -3.80 -17.23
C PRO A 175 -5.30 -4.59 -18.45
N SER A 176 -4.57 -4.49 -19.57
CA SER A 176 -4.92 -5.18 -20.81
C SER A 176 -4.86 -6.70 -20.67
N VAL A 177 -3.90 -7.21 -19.90
CA VAL A 177 -3.79 -8.65 -19.61
C VAL A 177 -4.95 -9.12 -18.73
N ALA A 178 -5.26 -8.38 -17.66
CA ALA A 178 -6.36 -8.72 -16.75
C ALA A 178 -7.71 -8.72 -17.47
N VAL A 179 -7.94 -7.70 -18.31
CA VAL A 179 -9.08 -7.61 -19.21
C VAL A 179 -9.22 -8.84 -20.10
N ARG A 180 -8.17 -9.18 -20.87
CA ARG A 180 -8.20 -10.33 -21.78
C ARG A 180 -8.39 -11.64 -21.04
N ALA A 181 -7.80 -11.77 -19.85
CA ALA A 181 -8.01 -12.94 -19.01
C ALA A 181 -9.49 -13.04 -18.64
N LEU A 182 -10.10 -11.96 -18.15
CA LEU A 182 -11.53 -11.94 -17.81
C LEU A 182 -12.45 -12.22 -19.02
N ASP A 183 -12.10 -11.78 -20.23
CA ASP A 183 -12.86 -12.14 -21.43
C ASP A 183 -12.85 -13.65 -21.69
N VAL A 184 -11.72 -14.33 -21.42
CA VAL A 184 -11.57 -15.77 -21.65
C VAL A 184 -12.17 -16.59 -20.52
N ILE A 185 -11.88 -16.24 -19.26
CA ILE A 185 -12.25 -17.06 -18.10
C ILE A 185 -13.52 -16.58 -17.40
N GLY A 186 -13.88 -15.30 -17.51
CA GLY A 186 -15.02 -14.68 -16.83
C GLY A 186 -16.34 -15.43 -17.00
N PRO A 187 -16.75 -15.81 -18.23
CA PRO A 187 -17.97 -16.58 -18.44
C PRO A 187 -17.98 -17.97 -17.79
N ARG A 188 -16.80 -18.48 -17.40
CA ARG A 188 -16.63 -19.79 -16.75
C ARG A 188 -16.50 -19.69 -15.23
N LEU A 189 -16.46 -18.48 -14.66
CA LEU A 189 -16.32 -18.28 -13.23
C LEU A 189 -17.68 -18.46 -12.51
N PRO A 190 -17.70 -19.14 -11.34
CA PRO A 190 -18.86 -19.16 -10.47
C PRO A 190 -19.34 -17.74 -10.11
N GLU A 191 -20.65 -17.59 -9.86
CA GLU A 191 -21.26 -16.28 -9.55
C GLU A 191 -20.59 -15.60 -8.35
N ASP A 192 -20.28 -16.37 -7.30
CA ASP A 192 -19.61 -15.87 -6.10
C ASP A 192 -18.25 -15.24 -6.44
N VAL A 193 -17.50 -15.86 -7.35
CA VAL A 193 -16.19 -15.35 -7.79
C VAL A 193 -16.36 -14.10 -8.65
N ARG A 194 -17.38 -14.04 -9.51
CA ARG A 194 -17.67 -12.85 -10.34
C ARG A 194 -18.07 -11.65 -9.49
N SER A 195 -18.87 -11.86 -8.45
CA SER A 195 -19.27 -10.80 -7.50
C SER A 195 -18.08 -10.24 -6.70
N ALA A 196 -17.08 -11.07 -6.42
CA ALA A 196 -15.84 -10.69 -5.74
C ALA A 196 -14.84 -9.92 -6.64
N VAL A 197 -15.06 -9.85 -7.96
CA VAL A 197 -14.20 -9.06 -8.85
C VAL A 197 -14.37 -7.57 -8.56
N PRO A 198 -13.28 -6.82 -8.29
CA PRO A 198 -13.36 -5.39 -8.00
C PRO A 198 -14.05 -4.61 -9.12
N SER A 199 -14.85 -3.60 -8.76
CA SER A 199 -15.66 -2.81 -9.72
C SER A 199 -14.82 -2.24 -10.87
N ARG A 200 -13.61 -1.77 -10.60
CA ARG A 200 -12.65 -1.28 -11.62
C ARG A 200 -12.38 -2.24 -12.79
N TYR A 201 -12.58 -3.54 -12.60
CA TYR A 201 -12.48 -4.53 -13.69
C TYR A 201 -13.84 -4.83 -14.34
N ARG A 202 -14.94 -4.75 -13.57
CA ARG A 202 -16.30 -4.92 -14.09
C ARG A 202 -16.74 -3.74 -14.94
N ASP A 203 -16.46 -2.52 -14.49
CA ASP A 203 -16.82 -1.26 -15.17
C ASP A 203 -16.06 -1.11 -16.50
N ALA A 204 -14.85 -1.66 -16.58
CA ALA A 204 -14.09 -1.73 -17.82
C ALA A 204 -14.66 -2.76 -18.82
N HIS A 205 -15.44 -3.76 -18.35
CA HIS A 205 -15.96 -4.89 -19.12
C HIS A 205 -17.42 -5.24 -18.77
N PRO A 206 -18.39 -4.34 -19.01
CA PRO A 206 -19.79 -4.55 -18.64
C PRO A 206 -20.43 -5.78 -19.30
N GLU A 207 -20.00 -6.16 -20.50
CA GLU A 207 -20.52 -7.33 -21.22
C GLU A 207 -20.14 -8.67 -20.58
N ALA A 208 -18.99 -8.75 -19.92
CA ALA A 208 -18.50 -9.99 -19.28
C ALA A 208 -19.23 -10.30 -17.95
N PHE A 209 -19.87 -9.29 -17.35
CA PHE A 209 -20.49 -9.39 -16.02
C PHE A 209 -22.00 -9.12 -16.00
N GLY A 210 -22.63 -8.81 -17.14
CA GLY A 210 -24.05 -8.54 -17.25
C GLY A 210 -24.42 -7.14 -16.76
N SER A 211 -25.24 -6.41 -17.53
CA SER A 211 -25.55 -4.98 -17.34
C SER A 211 -26.51 -4.64 -16.18
N ASN A 212 -26.62 -5.49 -15.16
CA ASN A 212 -27.66 -5.34 -14.13
C ASN A 212 -27.09 -5.33 -12.72
N MET A 213 -26.43 -4.24 -12.32
CA MET A 213 -26.39 -3.82 -10.91
C MET A 213 -26.20 -2.30 -10.85
N SER A 214 -27.30 -1.59 -10.66
CA SER A 214 -27.31 -0.19 -10.22
C SER A 214 -26.84 -0.10 -8.76
N ASP A 215 -25.95 0.88 -8.52
CA ASP A 215 -25.34 1.37 -7.27
C ASP A 215 -25.94 0.93 -5.92
#